data_AF-A0A7S2KNS7-F1
#
_entry.id   AF-A0A7S2KNS7-F1
#
_cell.length_a   1.000
_cell.length_b   1.000
_cell.length_c   1.000
_cell.angle_alpha   90.00
_cell.angle_beta   90.00
_cell.angle_gamma   90.00
#
_symmetry.space_group_name_H-M   'P 1'
#
loop_
_entity.id
_entity.type
_entity.pdbx_description
1 polymer ?
#
loop_
_entity_poly.entity_id
_entity_poly.type
_entity_poly.pdbx_seq_one_letter_code
_entity_poly.pdbx_strand_id
1 'polypeptide(L)'
;MAGEVFFHDEDEYWTPARRHRALDLFFEERMRSRSNVDGNLLAEAPDDFYHEVVSFNRTQRGKSGAVVRGFDWKLSQGFLEDWAEWLREYCLKRSVSILWYQRRNLLRQHLSHRDMKKTGIAMVKQGQAYRRGKVSLDTRTLLSELRARRDLNGRVDRLLEHARSLGVRVKSAYYEDLLDDAKKLHNVVAFLLKGTDCLVKPRDLTSQLRNRKIHKGPLGDLIKNWDEVRDVLLQSEFSAMAQP
;
A
#
# COMPACT_ATOMS: atom_id res chain seq x y z
N MET A 1 -3.25 10.60 -0.15
CA MET A 1 -1.79 10.64 -0.41
C MET A 1 -1.34 9.21 -0.26
N ALA A 2 -0.59 8.62 -1.20
CA ALA A 2 0.08 7.36 -0.89
C ALA A 2 1.26 7.73 0.02
N GLY A 3 0.98 7.87 1.31
CA GLY A 3 1.98 8.18 2.32
C GLY A 3 2.99 7.05 2.38
N GLU A 4 4.27 7.40 2.34
CA GLU A 4 5.32 6.51 2.77
C GLU A 4 5.33 6.56 4.29
N VAL A 5 5.08 5.42 4.93
CA VAL A 5 5.06 5.32 6.38
C VAL A 5 6.48 4.95 6.84
N PHE A 6 7.05 5.62 7.85
CA PHE A 6 8.42 5.35 8.36
C PHE A 6 9.58 5.87 7.47
N PHE A 7 9.49 7.10 6.96
CA PHE A 7 10.59 7.76 6.24
C PHE A 7 11.27 8.82 7.13
N HIS A 8 12.59 8.98 7.02
CA HIS A 8 13.36 10.07 7.63
C HIS A 8 13.79 11.04 6.52
N ASP A 9 13.86 12.34 6.80
CA ASP A 9 14.28 13.40 5.86
C ASP A 9 15.71 13.22 5.26
N GLU A 10 16.45 12.18 5.64
CA GLU A 10 17.83 11.90 5.20
C GLU A 10 17.99 10.56 4.44
N ASP A 11 16.99 10.15 3.66
CA ASP A 11 17.02 8.92 2.83
C ASP A 11 17.16 7.59 3.62
N GLU A 12 17.10 7.61 4.95
CA GLU A 12 17.19 6.41 5.80
C GLU A 12 15.81 6.01 6.37
N TYR A 13 15.47 4.72 6.27
CA TYR A 13 14.27 4.19 6.90
C TYR A 13 14.42 4.14 8.41
N TRP A 14 13.33 4.30 9.15
CA TRP A 14 13.37 4.22 10.62
C TRP A 14 13.89 2.87 11.11
N THR A 15 14.64 2.86 12.22
CA THR A 15 15.10 1.63 12.87
C THR A 15 13.92 0.76 13.38
N PRO A 16 14.10 -0.56 13.55
CA PRO A 16 13.05 -1.44 14.10
C PRO A 16 12.44 -0.91 15.40
N ALA A 17 13.26 -0.42 16.33
CA ALA A 17 12.81 0.14 17.60
C ALA A 17 11.91 1.38 17.42
N ARG A 18 12.26 2.26 16.47
CA ARG A 18 11.47 3.47 16.17
C ARG A 18 10.15 3.11 15.48
N ARG A 19 10.14 2.10 14.58
CA ARG A 19 8.91 1.59 13.95
C ARG A 19 7.97 0.94 14.97
N HIS A 20 8.49 0.12 15.88
CA HIS A 20 7.73 -0.48 16.97
C HIS A 20 7.08 0.58 17.86
N ARG A 21 7.87 1.57 18.33
CA ARG A 21 7.38 2.67 19.16
C ARG A 21 6.28 3.48 18.47
N ALA A 22 6.44 3.75 17.17
CA ALA A 22 5.44 4.46 16.40
C ALA A 22 4.11 3.70 16.30
N LEU A 23 4.14 2.36 16.18
CA LEU A 23 2.90 1.57 16.21
C LEU A 23 2.19 1.63 17.55
N ASP A 24 2.92 1.55 18.65
CA ASP A 24 2.32 1.70 19.98
C ASP A 24 1.61 3.06 20.11
N LEU A 25 2.29 4.15 19.75
CA LEU A 25 1.71 5.49 19.78
C LEU A 25 0.51 5.63 18.83
N PHE A 26 0.53 4.95 17.67
CA PHE A 26 -0.58 4.94 16.72
C PHE A 26 -1.83 4.25 17.29
N PHE A 27 -1.67 3.05 17.85
CA PHE A 27 -2.78 2.25 18.38
C PHE A 27 -3.25 2.71 19.76
N GLU A 28 -2.42 3.41 20.53
CA GLU A 28 -2.79 4.05 21.81
C GLU A 28 -3.51 5.40 21.64
N GLU A 29 -3.85 5.77 20.40
CA GLU A 29 -4.47 7.05 20.05
C GLU A 29 -3.68 8.30 20.42
N ARG A 30 -2.37 8.13 20.66
CA ARG A 30 -1.45 9.22 20.97
C ARG A 30 -0.97 9.95 19.71
N MET A 31 -1.24 9.37 18.53
CA MET A 31 -1.15 10.03 17.22
C MET A 31 -2.54 10.21 16.60
N ARG A 32 -3.01 11.46 16.48
CA ARG A 32 -4.40 11.77 16.04
C ARG A 32 -4.52 12.54 14.72
N SER A 33 -3.52 13.34 14.32
CA SER A 33 -3.58 14.15 13.09
C SER A 33 -2.28 14.94 12.92
N ARG A 34 -2.02 15.44 11.72
CA ARG A 34 -1.03 16.48 11.37
C ARG A 34 -1.08 17.76 12.23
N SER A 35 -2.11 17.94 13.06
CA SER A 35 -2.47 19.24 13.62
C SER A 35 -2.83 19.27 15.11
N ASN A 36 -2.70 18.18 15.86
CA ASN A 36 -2.93 18.17 17.32
C ASN A 36 -2.03 17.12 17.98
N VAL A 37 -0.73 17.41 18.01
CA VAL A 37 0.22 16.66 18.83
C VAL A 37 0.77 17.66 19.82
N ASP A 38 0.46 17.47 21.10
CA ASP A 38 1.08 18.23 22.19
C ASP A 38 2.60 18.26 22.01
N GLY A 39 3.22 19.42 22.18
CA GLY A 39 4.63 19.66 21.87
C GLY A 39 5.65 18.75 22.58
N ASN A 40 5.21 17.93 23.56
CA ASN A 40 6.04 16.94 24.23
C ASN A 40 5.93 15.52 23.63
N LEU A 41 4.93 15.23 22.78
CA LEU A 41 4.80 13.97 22.04
C LEU A 41 5.56 14.00 20.71
N LEU A 42 5.85 15.19 20.18
CA LEU A 42 6.65 15.43 18.96
C LEU A 42 8.17 15.22 19.14
N ALA A 43 8.65 15.13 20.38
CA ALA A 43 10.04 14.69 20.62
C ALA A 43 10.22 13.18 20.41
N GLU A 44 9.14 12.38 20.46
CA GLU A 44 9.20 10.91 20.44
C GLU A 44 8.54 10.26 19.21
N ALA A 45 7.58 10.91 18.56
CA ALA A 45 7.02 10.51 17.26
C ALA A 45 7.33 11.61 16.22
N PRO A 46 8.17 11.34 15.19
CA PRO A 46 8.69 12.37 14.30
C PRO A 46 7.64 12.88 13.31
N ASP A 47 7.89 14.10 12.81
CA ASP A 47 7.03 14.92 11.96
C ASP A 47 6.51 14.25 10.67
N ASP A 48 7.13 13.15 10.23
CA ASP A 48 6.87 12.50 8.93
C ASP A 48 6.14 11.15 9.00
N PHE A 49 5.41 10.88 10.08
CA PHE A 49 4.49 9.75 10.08
C PHE A 49 3.25 10.02 9.23
N TYR A 50 3.39 9.88 7.91
CA TYR A 50 2.32 10.11 6.94
C TYR A 50 1.27 9.01 7.02
N HIS A 51 0.29 9.21 7.88
CA HIS A 51 -0.91 8.41 7.86
C HIS A 51 -2.03 9.09 7.10
N GLU A 52 -2.56 8.40 6.10
CA GLU A 52 -3.97 8.59 5.75
C GLU A 52 -4.78 7.80 6.79
N VAL A 53 -4.87 8.33 8.02
CA VAL A 53 -5.82 7.81 9.02
C VAL A 53 -7.20 8.04 8.45
N VAL A 54 -7.78 7.02 7.80
CA VAL A 54 -9.18 7.04 7.43
C VAL A 54 -9.98 6.76 8.70
N SER A 55 -10.10 7.78 9.54
CA SER A 55 -11.02 7.79 10.67
C SER A 55 -12.43 7.70 10.10
N PHE A 56 -13.02 6.51 10.10
CA PHE A 56 -14.45 6.32 9.88
C PHE A 56 -15.22 6.79 11.12
N ASN A 57 -15.14 8.09 11.43
CA ASN A 57 -16.00 8.71 12.43
C ASN A 57 -17.36 8.95 11.80
N ARG A 58 -18.28 7.99 11.95
CA ARG A 58 -19.69 8.29 11.86
C ARG A 58 -20.26 8.37 13.28
N THR A 59 -20.05 9.52 13.90
CA THR A 59 -20.76 9.93 15.11
C THR A 59 -22.26 9.95 14.81
N GLN A 60 -22.99 8.88 15.18
CA GLN A 60 -24.33 9.12 15.69
C GLN A 60 -24.16 9.70 17.08
N ARG A 61 -24.63 10.94 17.24
CA ARG A 61 -24.65 11.76 18.46
C ARG A 61 -24.44 10.95 19.74
N GLY A 62 -23.31 11.17 20.41
CA GLY A 62 -23.15 10.86 21.84
C GLY A 62 -22.57 9.50 22.23
N LYS A 63 -22.17 8.63 21.29
CA LYS A 63 -21.39 7.42 21.65
C LYS A 63 -20.01 7.47 21.01
N SER A 64 -18.98 7.36 21.85
CA SER A 64 -17.60 7.08 21.47
C SER A 64 -17.58 5.77 20.67
N GLY A 65 -17.64 5.86 19.34
CA GLY A 65 -17.56 4.71 18.46
C GLY A 65 -16.10 4.29 18.28
N ALA A 66 -15.84 2.99 18.25
CA ALA A 66 -14.51 2.46 17.98
C ALA A 66 -13.95 3.02 16.66
N VAL A 67 -12.76 3.63 16.72
CA VAL A 67 -12.06 4.15 15.54
C VAL A 67 -11.33 3.00 14.85
N VAL A 68 -11.66 2.73 13.59
CA VAL A 68 -10.87 1.82 12.77
C VAL A 68 -9.64 2.58 12.28
N ARG A 69 -8.46 2.15 12.70
CA ARG A 69 -7.17 2.74 12.35
C ARG A 69 -6.39 1.77 11.46
N GLY A 70 -5.73 2.30 10.44
CA GLY A 70 -4.87 1.53 9.55
C GLY A 70 -3.91 2.44 8.80
N PHE A 71 -2.85 1.85 8.26
CA PHE A 71 -1.83 2.54 7.48
C PHE A 71 -1.22 1.59 6.45
N ASP A 72 -0.56 2.17 5.46
CA ASP A 72 0.17 1.43 4.42
C ASP A 72 1.59 1.14 4.88
N TRP A 73 1.98 -0.13 4.96
CA TRP A 73 3.38 -0.50 5.18
C TRP A 73 4.01 -0.99 3.88
N LYS A 74 5.01 -0.28 3.34
CA LYS A 74 5.74 -0.74 2.15
C LYS A 74 6.77 -1.81 2.56
N LEU A 75 6.91 -2.86 1.75
CA LEU A 75 7.89 -3.92 2.04
C LEU A 75 9.33 -3.42 2.14
N SER A 76 9.67 -2.31 1.46
CA SER A 76 10.98 -1.68 1.55
C SER A 76 11.25 -0.98 2.88
N GLN A 77 10.24 -0.82 3.73
CA GLN A 77 10.30 -0.10 5.01
C GLN A 77 10.44 -1.07 6.19
N GLY A 78 11.12 -2.21 6.01
CA GLY A 78 11.42 -3.14 7.09
C GLY A 78 10.28 -4.09 7.50
N PHE A 79 9.18 -4.21 6.74
CA PHE A 79 8.07 -5.11 7.11
C PHE A 79 8.52 -6.55 7.39
N LEU A 80 9.40 -7.12 6.53
CA LEU A 80 9.87 -8.50 6.68
C LEU A 80 10.82 -8.67 7.86
N GLU A 81 11.63 -7.65 8.15
CA GLU A 81 12.52 -7.59 9.31
C GLU A 81 11.68 -7.58 10.59
N ASP A 82 10.76 -6.62 10.70
CA ASP A 82 9.89 -6.48 11.87
C ASP A 82 8.98 -7.69 12.06
N TRP A 83 8.51 -8.32 10.97
CA TRP A 83 7.75 -9.56 11.03
C TRP A 83 8.51 -10.68 11.74
N ALA A 84 9.81 -10.81 11.45
CA ALA A 84 10.66 -11.82 12.05
C ALA A 84 10.93 -11.54 13.54
N GLU A 85 10.99 -10.26 13.93
CA GLU A 85 11.40 -9.86 15.27
C GLU A 85 10.23 -9.69 16.25
N TRP A 86 9.23 -8.88 15.93
CA TRP A 86 8.24 -8.43 16.93
C TRP A 86 6.81 -8.30 16.39
N LEU A 87 6.64 -8.00 15.10
CA LEU A 87 5.36 -7.61 14.52
C LEU A 87 4.35 -8.76 14.53
N ARG A 88 4.79 -10.01 14.37
CA ARG A 88 3.90 -11.18 14.45
C ARG A 88 3.18 -11.24 15.81
N GLU A 89 3.94 -11.15 16.89
CA GLU A 89 3.41 -11.22 18.27
C GLU A 89 2.56 -10.00 18.58
N TYR A 90 2.99 -8.83 18.10
CA TYR A 90 2.23 -7.60 18.17
C TYR A 90 0.84 -7.75 17.54
N CYS A 91 0.78 -8.27 16.31
CA CYS A 91 -0.48 -8.48 15.59
C CYS A 91 -1.42 -9.44 16.33
N LEU A 92 -0.90 -10.51 16.92
CA LEU A 92 -1.69 -11.47 17.71
C LEU A 92 -2.23 -10.81 18.99
N LYS A 93 -1.37 -10.15 19.76
CA LYS A 93 -1.73 -9.51 21.04
C LYS A 93 -2.74 -8.39 20.87
N ARG A 94 -2.60 -7.59 19.81
CA ARG A 94 -3.42 -6.40 19.54
C ARG A 94 -4.54 -6.66 18.52
N SER A 95 -4.71 -7.89 18.04
CA SER A 95 -5.69 -8.28 17.01
C SER A 95 -5.61 -7.43 15.72
N VAL A 96 -4.39 -7.05 15.31
CA VAL A 96 -4.17 -6.28 14.09
C VAL A 96 -4.49 -7.15 12.87
N SER A 97 -5.24 -6.57 11.93
CA SER A 97 -5.53 -7.21 10.64
C SER A 97 -4.56 -6.74 9.57
N ILE A 98 -4.09 -7.67 8.74
CA ILE A 98 -3.18 -7.40 7.64
C ILE A 98 -3.94 -7.57 6.33
N LEU A 99 -3.98 -6.51 5.53
CA LEU A 99 -4.40 -6.55 4.13
C LEU A 99 -3.16 -6.56 3.24
N TRP A 100 -2.89 -7.69 2.61
CA TRP A 100 -1.85 -7.79 1.60
C TRP A 100 -2.42 -7.38 0.25
N TYR A 101 -1.90 -6.30 -0.30
CA TYR A 101 -2.43 -5.67 -1.49
C TYR A 101 -1.35 -5.55 -2.57
N GLN A 102 -1.57 -6.19 -3.72
CA GLN A 102 -0.60 -6.29 -4.80
C GLN A 102 -1.21 -6.07 -6.19
N ARG A 103 -0.37 -5.83 -7.20
CA ARG A 103 -0.77 -5.71 -8.62
C ARG A 103 -0.41 -6.99 -9.37
N ARG A 104 -1.30 -7.48 -10.23
CA ARG A 104 -1.01 -8.64 -11.10
C ARG A 104 -0.02 -8.30 -12.21
N ASN A 105 -0.19 -7.13 -12.82
CA ASN A 105 0.70 -6.71 -13.90
C ASN A 105 1.97 -6.06 -13.32
N LEU A 106 3.01 -6.89 -13.13
CA LEU A 106 4.30 -6.48 -12.55
C LEU A 106 5.02 -5.45 -13.43
N LEU A 107 4.86 -5.50 -14.75
CA LEU A 107 5.42 -4.50 -15.65
C LEU A 107 4.80 -3.12 -15.43
N ARG A 108 3.47 -3.05 -15.30
CA ARG A 108 2.76 -1.79 -15.01
C ARG A 108 3.07 -1.28 -13.61
N GLN A 109 3.31 -2.18 -12.65
CA GLN A 109 3.82 -1.81 -11.33
C GLN A 109 5.24 -1.24 -11.42
N HIS A 110 6.13 -1.90 -12.15
CA HIS A 110 7.51 -1.47 -12.39
C HIS A 110 7.56 -0.09 -13.05
N LEU A 111 6.79 0.10 -14.13
CA LEU A 111 6.59 1.37 -14.80
C LEU A 111 6.17 2.48 -13.82
N SER A 112 5.13 2.21 -13.02
CA SER A 112 4.61 3.20 -12.04
C SER A 112 5.67 3.59 -11.02
N HIS A 113 6.50 2.62 -10.59
CA HIS A 113 7.61 2.86 -9.66
C HIS A 113 8.71 3.71 -10.29
N ARG A 114 9.08 3.41 -11.54
CA ARG A 114 10.08 4.17 -12.30
C ARG A 114 9.65 5.62 -12.50
N ASP A 115 8.40 5.84 -12.91
CA ASP A 115 7.85 7.18 -13.11
C ASP A 115 7.78 7.96 -11.79
N MET A 116 7.32 7.32 -10.70
CA MET A 116 7.30 7.94 -9.38
C MET A 116 8.69 8.35 -8.92
N LYS A 117 9.71 7.48 -9.06
CA LYS A 117 11.11 7.81 -8.72
C LYS A 117 11.64 9.00 -9.54
N LYS A 118 11.20 9.14 -10.78
CA LYS A 118 11.65 10.21 -11.67
C LYS A 118 10.92 11.53 -11.40
N THR A 119 9.63 11.48 -11.08
CA THR A 119 8.75 12.66 -11.03
C THR A 119 8.38 13.09 -9.61
N GLY A 120 8.58 12.23 -8.62
CA GLY A 120 8.03 12.40 -7.27
C GLY A 120 6.50 12.23 -7.20
N ILE A 121 5.82 11.92 -8.31
CA ILE A 121 4.35 11.92 -8.39
C ILE A 121 3.84 10.48 -8.28
N ALA A 122 3.30 10.14 -7.11
CA ALA A 122 2.64 8.84 -6.90
C ALA A 122 1.17 8.84 -7.38
N MET A 123 0.53 10.01 -7.43
CA MET A 123 -0.92 10.14 -7.68
C MET A 123 -1.30 11.52 -8.19
N VAL A 124 -2.41 11.61 -8.94
CA VAL A 124 -2.96 12.87 -9.45
C VAL A 124 -4.41 12.99 -9.04
N LYS A 125 -4.79 14.10 -8.40
CA LYS A 125 -6.18 14.36 -8.03
C LYS A 125 -7.03 14.62 -9.29
N GLN A 126 -8.31 14.27 -9.22
CA GLN A 126 -9.27 14.65 -10.26
C GLN A 126 -9.24 16.18 -10.45
N GLY A 127 -9.32 16.63 -11.69
CA GLY A 127 -9.25 18.05 -12.05
C GLY A 127 -7.84 18.64 -12.14
N GLN A 128 -6.80 18.01 -11.56
CA GLN A 128 -5.42 18.48 -11.74
C GLN A 128 -4.89 18.10 -13.13
N ALA A 129 -4.28 19.07 -13.81
CA ALA A 129 -3.55 18.84 -15.04
C ALA A 129 -2.28 18.02 -14.73
N TYR A 130 -2.11 16.90 -15.42
CA TYR A 130 -0.90 16.10 -15.37
C TYR A 130 -0.61 15.60 -16.77
N ARG A 131 0.49 16.07 -17.34
CA ARG A 131 0.95 15.63 -18.65
C ARG A 131 1.87 14.43 -18.45
N ARG A 132 1.32 13.26 -18.71
CA ARG A 132 2.02 11.99 -18.61
C ARG A 132 3.11 11.89 -19.68
N GLY A 133 4.35 11.71 -19.26
CA GLY A 133 5.46 11.36 -20.16
C GLY A 133 5.53 9.85 -20.39
N LYS A 134 6.07 9.42 -21.54
CA LYS A 134 6.47 8.02 -21.73
C LYS A 134 7.73 7.72 -20.89
N VAL A 135 7.78 6.55 -20.29
CA VAL A 135 8.91 6.09 -19.46
C VAL A 135 9.77 5.14 -20.28
N SER A 136 11.10 5.33 -20.27
CA SER A 136 12.04 4.34 -20.81
C SER A 136 12.31 3.27 -19.77
N LEU A 137 12.28 2.00 -20.17
CA LEU A 137 12.66 0.88 -19.32
C LEU A 137 13.97 0.27 -19.80
N ASP A 138 14.85 -0.09 -18.86
CA ASP A 138 16.10 -0.77 -19.18
C ASP A 138 15.84 -2.27 -19.44
N THR A 139 15.91 -2.67 -20.69
CA THR A 139 15.66 -4.05 -21.12
C THR A 139 16.71 -5.03 -20.63
N ARG A 140 17.93 -4.57 -20.30
CA ARG A 140 19.01 -5.42 -19.78
C ARG A 140 18.70 -5.95 -18.39
N THR A 141 18.04 -5.14 -17.57
CA THR A 141 17.72 -5.45 -16.17
C THR A 141 16.26 -5.86 -15.97
N LEU A 142 15.36 -5.50 -16.89
CA LEU A 142 13.91 -5.69 -16.77
C LEU A 142 13.49 -7.08 -16.29
N LEU A 143 13.95 -8.15 -16.94
CA LEU A 143 13.54 -9.51 -16.57
C LEU A 143 13.98 -9.88 -15.14
N SER A 144 15.20 -9.49 -14.75
CA SER A 144 15.70 -9.73 -13.40
C SER A 144 14.90 -8.97 -12.34
N GLU A 145 14.49 -7.73 -12.64
CA GLU A 145 13.70 -6.91 -11.74
C GLU A 145 12.26 -7.44 -11.60
N LEU A 146 11.66 -7.93 -12.68
CA LEU A 146 10.35 -8.57 -12.66
C LEU A 146 10.37 -9.88 -11.87
N ARG A 147 11.41 -10.72 -12.05
CA ARG A 147 11.62 -11.94 -11.25
C ARG A 147 11.78 -11.62 -9.77
N ALA A 148 12.67 -10.69 -9.43
CA ALA A 148 12.88 -10.28 -8.04
C ALA A 148 11.56 -9.80 -7.39
N ARG A 149 10.72 -9.08 -8.13
CA ARG A 149 9.41 -8.64 -7.64
C ARG A 149 8.43 -9.81 -7.46
N ARG A 150 8.31 -10.70 -8.44
CA ARG A 150 7.49 -11.91 -8.37
C ARG A 150 7.89 -12.76 -7.17
N ASP A 151 9.19 -12.98 -7.00
CA ASP A 151 9.72 -13.85 -5.95
C ASP A 151 9.57 -13.20 -4.56
N LEU A 152 9.69 -11.87 -4.45
CA LEU A 152 9.34 -11.14 -3.23
C LEU A 152 7.86 -11.28 -2.89
N ASN A 153 6.95 -11.06 -3.85
CA ASN A 153 5.51 -11.24 -3.62
C ASN A 153 5.21 -12.67 -3.19
N GLY A 154 5.78 -13.68 -3.84
CA GLY A 154 5.59 -15.08 -3.47
C GLY A 154 6.14 -15.43 -2.08
N ARG A 155 7.23 -14.80 -1.63
CA ARG A 155 7.74 -14.94 -0.25
C ARG A 155 6.76 -14.34 0.76
N VAL A 156 6.23 -13.16 0.49
CA VAL A 156 5.24 -12.48 1.35
C VAL A 156 3.94 -13.26 1.40
N ASP A 157 3.46 -13.77 0.27
CA ASP A 157 2.28 -14.64 0.21
C ASP A 157 2.45 -15.85 1.13
N ARG A 158 3.57 -16.59 1.03
CA ARG A 158 3.84 -17.74 1.91
C ARG A 158 3.93 -17.35 3.39
N LEU A 159 4.59 -16.24 3.70
CA LEU A 159 4.73 -15.73 5.06
C LEU A 159 3.37 -15.40 5.67
N LEU A 160 2.51 -14.73 4.91
CA LEU A 160 1.19 -14.30 5.37
C LEU A 160 0.18 -15.45 5.40
N GLU A 161 0.33 -16.45 4.54
CA GLU A 161 -0.42 -17.71 4.64
C GLU A 161 -0.06 -18.47 5.92
N HIS A 162 1.23 -18.56 6.25
CA HIS A 162 1.67 -19.11 7.53
C HIS A 162 1.15 -18.27 8.72
N ALA A 163 1.23 -16.93 8.64
CA ALA A 163 0.66 -16.05 9.64
C ALA A 163 -0.83 -16.32 9.90
N ARG A 164 -1.59 -16.56 8.83
CA ARG A 164 -3.01 -16.92 8.92
C ARG A 164 -3.22 -18.24 9.67
N SER A 165 -2.38 -19.25 9.44
CA SER A 165 -2.44 -20.51 10.20
C SER A 165 -2.12 -20.35 11.68
N LEU A 166 -1.34 -19.32 12.04
CA LEU A 166 -1.01 -18.96 13.42
C LEU A 166 -2.07 -18.06 14.09
N GLY A 167 -3.18 -17.77 13.41
CA GLY A 167 -4.29 -16.97 13.94
C GLY A 167 -4.22 -15.47 13.65
N VAL A 168 -3.22 -14.99 12.91
CA VAL A 168 -3.19 -13.60 12.45
C VAL A 168 -4.26 -13.40 11.39
N ARG A 169 -5.04 -12.32 11.51
CA ARG A 169 -6.06 -11.97 10.53
C ARG A 169 -5.39 -11.41 9.28
N VAL A 170 -5.31 -12.24 8.25
CA VAL A 170 -4.71 -11.88 6.96
C VAL A 170 -5.75 -11.99 5.84
N LYS A 171 -5.76 -11.01 4.93
CA LYS A 171 -6.45 -11.10 3.65
C LYS A 171 -5.57 -10.60 2.52
N SER A 172 -5.49 -11.37 1.43
CA SER A 172 -4.85 -10.94 0.20
C SER A 172 -5.87 -10.35 -0.78
N ALA A 173 -5.47 -9.32 -1.52
CA ALA A 173 -6.27 -8.67 -2.54
C ALA A 173 -5.37 -8.18 -3.70
N TYR A 174 -5.92 -8.24 -4.91
CA TYR A 174 -5.27 -7.67 -6.09
C TYR A 174 -5.91 -6.34 -6.45
N TYR A 175 -5.10 -5.37 -6.87
CA TYR A 175 -5.58 -4.05 -7.27
C TYR A 175 -6.66 -4.11 -8.34
N GLU A 176 -6.44 -4.92 -9.36
CA GLU A 176 -7.35 -5.08 -10.48
C GLU A 176 -8.72 -5.57 -10.01
N ASP A 177 -8.74 -6.50 -9.04
CA ASP A 177 -9.97 -7.02 -8.45
C ASP A 177 -10.78 -5.97 -7.70
N LEU A 178 -10.12 -5.03 -7.03
CA LEU A 178 -10.81 -4.00 -6.25
C LEU A 178 -11.38 -2.88 -7.12
N LEU A 179 -10.87 -2.74 -8.36
CA LEU A 179 -11.38 -1.77 -9.33
C LEU A 179 -12.55 -2.34 -10.13
N ASP A 180 -12.46 -3.61 -10.52
CA ASP A 180 -13.36 -4.21 -11.49
C ASP A 180 -14.53 -4.95 -10.83
N ASP A 181 -14.39 -5.35 -9.56
CA ASP A 181 -15.39 -6.13 -8.84
C ASP A 181 -15.76 -5.47 -7.49
N ALA A 182 -16.90 -4.79 -7.49
CA ALA A 182 -17.44 -4.14 -6.30
C ALA A 182 -17.65 -5.14 -5.15
N LYS A 183 -18.02 -6.40 -5.42
CA LYS A 183 -18.20 -7.42 -4.38
C LYS A 183 -16.87 -7.78 -3.71
N LYS A 184 -15.77 -7.85 -4.48
CA LYS A 184 -14.43 -8.05 -3.90
C LYS A 184 -14.01 -6.88 -3.01
N LEU A 185 -14.30 -5.65 -3.42
CA LEU A 185 -14.07 -4.47 -2.57
C LEU A 185 -14.90 -4.51 -1.28
N HIS A 186 -16.19 -4.83 -1.37
CA HIS A 186 -17.06 -5.02 -0.20
C HIS A 186 -16.51 -6.10 0.75
N ASN A 187 -16.01 -7.21 0.22
CA ASN A 187 -15.42 -8.28 1.02
C ASN A 187 -14.13 -7.85 1.74
N VAL A 188 -13.31 -6.98 1.13
CA VAL A 188 -12.13 -6.40 1.79
C VAL A 188 -12.57 -5.45 2.91
N VAL A 189 -13.54 -4.58 2.65
CA VAL A 189 -14.07 -3.66 3.68
C VAL A 189 -14.67 -4.43 4.85
N ALA A 190 -15.49 -5.45 4.58
CA ALA A 190 -16.06 -6.32 5.61
C ALA A 190 -14.98 -7.03 6.43
N PHE A 191 -13.89 -7.48 5.79
CA PHE A 191 -12.74 -8.04 6.50
C PHE A 191 -12.08 -7.03 7.43
N LEU A 192 -11.87 -5.78 6.99
CA LEU A 192 -11.25 -4.74 7.80
C LEU A 192 -12.15 -4.31 8.98
N LEU A 193 -13.47 -4.28 8.79
CA LEU A 193 -14.44 -3.87 9.81
C LEU A 193 -14.88 -5.01 10.74
N LYS A 194 -14.51 -6.27 10.46
CA LYS A 194 -14.90 -7.41 11.29
C LYS A 194 -14.41 -7.21 12.74
N GLY A 195 -15.32 -7.34 13.70
CA GLY A 195 -15.02 -7.17 15.13
C GLY A 195 -14.92 -5.71 15.59
N THR A 196 -15.39 -4.76 14.76
CA THR A 196 -15.44 -3.34 15.10
C THR A 196 -16.90 -2.89 15.21
N ASP A 197 -17.19 -1.92 16.07
CA ASP A 197 -18.51 -1.27 16.17
C ASP A 197 -18.78 -0.27 15.03
N CYS A 198 -17.91 -0.27 14.00
CA CYS A 198 -18.00 0.65 12.88
C CYS A 198 -19.21 0.33 12.00
N LEU A 199 -20.26 1.14 12.11
CA LEU A 199 -21.51 1.03 11.33
C LEU A 199 -21.39 1.51 9.88
N VAL A 200 -20.17 1.66 9.36
CA VAL A 200 -19.95 2.10 7.98
C VAL A 200 -20.31 0.96 7.04
N LYS A 201 -21.52 1.05 6.49
CA LYS A 201 -21.86 0.30 5.27
C LYS A 201 -20.84 0.70 4.20
N PRO A 202 -20.25 -0.26 3.46
CA PRO A 202 -19.44 0.09 2.32
C PRO A 202 -20.32 0.95 1.42
N ARG A 203 -20.07 2.26 1.40
CA ARG A 203 -20.71 3.14 0.41
C ARG A 203 -20.25 2.68 -0.96
N ASP A 204 -20.86 3.17 -2.01
CA ASP A 204 -20.30 3.01 -3.34
C ASP A 204 -18.96 3.76 -3.39
N LEU A 205 -17.89 3.11 -2.92
CA LEU A 205 -16.55 3.67 -2.69
C LEU A 205 -15.94 4.18 -4.01
N THR A 206 -16.47 3.70 -5.13
CA THR A 206 -16.16 4.15 -6.48
C THR A 206 -16.47 5.65 -6.67
N SER A 207 -17.59 6.14 -6.11
CA SER A 207 -18.02 7.55 -6.19
C SER A 207 -17.11 8.52 -5.44
N GLN A 208 -16.23 8.02 -4.56
CA GLN A 208 -15.33 8.81 -3.73
C GLN A 208 -13.87 8.78 -4.21
N LEU A 209 -13.58 8.12 -5.33
CA LEU A 209 -12.24 8.09 -5.92
C LEU A 209 -11.85 9.47 -6.47
N ARG A 210 -11.33 10.33 -5.59
CA ARG A 210 -10.82 11.67 -5.92
C ARG A 210 -9.51 11.65 -6.72
N ASN A 211 -8.91 10.47 -6.94
CA ASN A 211 -7.61 10.32 -7.58
C ASN A 211 -7.76 9.54 -8.89
N ARG A 212 -7.08 9.99 -9.95
CA ARG A 212 -7.05 9.27 -11.24
C ARG A 212 -5.82 8.37 -11.33
N LYS A 213 -5.96 7.21 -11.98
CA LYS A 213 -4.84 6.34 -12.33
C LYS A 213 -3.94 7.02 -13.37
N ILE A 214 -2.68 7.26 -13.00
CA ILE A 214 -1.68 7.90 -13.87
C ILE A 214 -1.02 6.95 -14.87
N HIS A 215 -1.23 5.63 -14.80
CA HIS A 215 -0.70 4.66 -15.76
C HIS A 215 -1.81 3.73 -16.26
N LYS A 216 -2.84 4.32 -16.87
CA LYS A 216 -3.98 3.63 -17.51
C LYS A 216 -3.82 3.64 -19.04
N GLY A 217 -4.29 2.59 -19.72
CA GLY A 217 -4.25 2.45 -21.18
C GLY A 217 -3.19 1.44 -21.65
N PRO A 218 -3.08 1.26 -22.98
CA PRO A 218 -2.11 0.36 -23.60
C PRO A 218 -0.69 0.68 -23.16
N LEU A 219 0.13 -0.35 -22.92
CA LEU A 219 1.51 -0.17 -22.45
C LEU A 219 2.39 0.59 -23.45
N GLY A 220 2.14 0.45 -24.76
CA GLY A 220 2.84 1.20 -25.80
C GLY A 220 2.63 2.73 -25.75
N ASP A 221 1.52 3.17 -25.15
CA ASP A 221 1.27 4.60 -24.92
C ASP A 221 2.03 5.12 -23.69
N LEU A 222 2.53 4.22 -22.84
CA LEU A 222 3.18 4.55 -21.57
C LEU A 222 4.70 4.34 -21.60
N ILE A 223 5.18 3.43 -22.44
CA ILE A 223 6.59 3.03 -22.52
C ILE A 223 7.22 3.61 -23.77
N LYS A 224 8.36 4.29 -23.62
CA LYS A 224 9.04 4.98 -24.73
C LYS A 224 9.64 3.98 -25.73
N ASN A 225 10.33 2.96 -25.23
CA ASN A 225 10.94 1.88 -26.00
C ASN A 225 10.08 0.60 -25.94
N TRP A 226 8.79 0.73 -26.25
CA TRP A 226 7.82 -0.37 -26.08
C TRP A 226 8.15 -1.60 -26.91
N ASP A 227 8.58 -1.44 -28.16
CA ASP A 227 8.85 -2.58 -29.04
C ASP A 227 9.99 -3.46 -28.48
N GLU A 228 11.09 -2.85 -28.05
CA GLU A 228 12.19 -3.57 -27.38
C GLU A 228 11.73 -4.28 -26.10
N VAL A 229 10.92 -3.61 -25.28
CA VAL A 229 10.37 -4.19 -24.04
C VAL A 229 9.45 -5.37 -24.36
N ARG A 230 8.58 -5.22 -25.35
CA ARG A 230 7.66 -6.26 -25.80
C ARG A 230 8.41 -7.47 -26.30
N ASP A 231 9.45 -7.30 -27.11
CA ASP A 231 10.25 -8.40 -27.64
C ASP A 231 10.93 -9.19 -26.52
N VAL A 232 11.52 -8.51 -25.54
CA VAL A 232 12.11 -9.15 -24.35
C VAL A 232 11.07 -9.91 -23.54
N LEU A 233 9.87 -9.36 -23.36
CA LEU A 233 8.81 -10.02 -22.60
C LEU A 233 8.26 -11.26 -23.32
N LEU A 234 8.02 -11.17 -24.62
CA LEU A 234 7.50 -12.28 -25.44
C LEU A 234 8.43 -13.49 -25.44
N GLN A 235 9.74 -13.28 -25.26
CA GLN A 235 10.75 -14.33 -25.16
C GLN A 235 11.01 -14.80 -23.71
N SER A 236 10.14 -14.46 -22.75
CA SER A 236 10.32 -14.75 -21.34
C SER A 236 9.07 -15.36 -20.69
N GLU A 237 9.17 -15.72 -19.42
CA GLU A 237 8.01 -16.16 -18.63
C GLU A 237 6.95 -15.05 -18.39
N PHE A 238 7.27 -13.80 -18.75
CA PHE A 238 6.39 -12.65 -18.59
C PHE A 238 5.64 -12.28 -19.88
N SER A 239 5.61 -13.15 -20.89
CA SER A 239 4.96 -12.90 -22.18
C SER A 239 3.49 -12.45 -22.06
N ALA A 240 2.76 -12.96 -21.06
CA ALA A 240 1.39 -12.53 -20.77
C ALA A 240 1.27 -11.03 -20.41
N MET A 241 2.34 -10.40 -19.92
CA MET A 241 2.37 -8.96 -19.60
C MET A 241 2.57 -8.08 -20.84
N ALA A 242 2.90 -8.67 -21.99
CA ALA A 242 3.03 -7.97 -23.27
C ALA A 242 1.67 -7.71 -23.97
N GLN A 243 0.59 -8.27 -23.43
CA GLN A 243 -0.76 -8.08 -23.96
C GLN A 243 -1.28 -6.65 -23.69
N PRO A 244 -2.15 -6.10 -24.56
CA PRO A 244 -2.69 -4.73 -24.45
C PRO A 244 -3.37 -4.38 -23.12
#